data_AF-A0AAD8LGP3-F1
#
_entry.id   AF-A0AAD8LGP3-F1
#
_cell.length_a   1.000
_cell.length_b   1.000
_cell.length_c   1.000
_cell.angle_alpha   90.00
_cell.angle_beta   90.00
_cell.angle_gamma   90.00
#
_symmetry.space_group_name_H-M   'P 1'
#
loop_
_entity.id
_entity.type
_entity.pdbx_description
1 polymer ?
#
loop_
_entity_poly.entity_id
_entity_poly.type
_entity_poly.pdbx_seq_one_letter_code
_entity_poly.pdbx_strand_id
1 'polypeptide(L)'
;MIKRSKLARLRRFAANASRSPLQAKLDRLWGFDPKPIKSRRRASKNGPHRKNESLDAKSKVEKAFASLDAVEDSTDVEQKAQEAPTSTKEREEHRKPWEPDPEVEEQRKLFKQTVKELHSFVYPHLDPIAKRQYDNAKLVALGGKVAHNRKMPYSEFMQRSKALKRNVEKNKELEKQLGVKLFKDTKGGARFAEIEKRKRKREFNKSRPLLDYGDKSGVYYIKNKKKR
;
A
#
# COMPACT_ATOMS: atom_id res chain seq x y z
N MET A 1 3.77 -36.47 23.45
CA MET A 1 2.48 -36.35 24.18
C MET A 1 2.75 -36.18 25.68
N ILE A 2 2.10 -35.23 26.36
CA ILE A 2 2.28 -35.03 27.81
C ILE A 2 1.46 -36.09 28.56
N LYS A 3 2.10 -36.86 29.44
CA LYS A 3 1.42 -37.87 30.28
C LYS A 3 0.30 -37.23 31.12
N ARG A 4 -0.84 -37.92 31.26
CA ARG A 4 -2.03 -37.43 32.01
C ARG A 4 -1.70 -36.96 33.43
N SER A 5 -0.78 -37.64 34.12
CA SER A 5 -0.30 -37.26 35.46
C SER A 5 0.39 -35.89 35.50
N LYS A 6 1.19 -35.59 34.46
CA LYS A 6 1.89 -34.30 34.33
C LYS A 6 0.91 -33.17 34.02
N LEU A 7 -0.14 -33.42 33.23
CA LEU A 7 -1.22 -32.45 33.00
C LEU A 7 -2.02 -32.15 34.26
N ALA A 8 -2.34 -33.16 35.08
CA ALA A 8 -3.03 -32.95 36.36
C ALA A 8 -2.20 -32.08 37.31
N ARG A 9 -0.89 -32.33 37.39
CA ARG A 9 0.04 -31.51 38.19
C ARG A 9 0.10 -30.06 37.68
N LEU A 10 0.16 -29.85 36.37
CA LEU A 10 0.15 -28.51 35.77
C LEU A 10 -1.16 -27.76 36.02
N ARG A 11 -2.31 -28.42 35.98
CA ARG A 11 -3.62 -27.81 36.31
C ARG A 11 -3.67 -27.33 37.76
N ARG A 12 -3.12 -28.09 38.71
CA ARG A 12 -3.02 -27.70 40.13
C ARG A 12 -2.17 -26.44 40.31
N PHE A 13 -1.02 -26.35 39.63
CA PHE A 13 -0.18 -25.16 39.72
C PHE A 13 -0.74 -23.95 38.97
N ALA A 14 -1.46 -24.17 37.87
CA ALA A 14 -2.09 -23.10 37.11
C ALA A 14 -3.08 -22.29 37.97
N ALA A 15 -3.88 -22.96 38.82
CA ALA A 15 -4.84 -22.30 39.70
C ALA A 15 -4.17 -21.28 40.66
N ASN A 16 -2.90 -21.50 41.00
CA ASN A 16 -2.11 -20.63 41.87
C ASN A 16 -1.10 -19.75 41.10
N ALA A 17 -1.15 -19.71 39.77
CA ALA A 17 -0.12 -19.06 38.96
C ALA A 17 0.01 -17.55 39.17
N SER A 18 -1.03 -16.90 39.72
CA SER A 18 -1.00 -15.47 40.06
C SER A 18 -0.42 -15.17 41.45
N ARG A 19 -0.19 -16.18 42.29
CA ARG A 19 0.27 -16.04 43.67
C ARG A 19 1.64 -16.67 43.86
N SER A 20 2.40 -16.16 44.83
CA SER A 20 3.67 -16.79 45.21
C SER A 20 3.41 -18.15 45.90
N PRO A 21 4.35 -19.10 45.85
CA PRO A 21 4.17 -20.43 46.45
C PRO A 21 3.96 -20.38 47.98
N LEU A 22 4.50 -19.35 48.66
CA LEU A 22 4.26 -19.14 50.09
C LEU A 22 2.84 -18.63 50.36
N GLN A 23 2.37 -17.68 49.56
CA GLN A 23 1.02 -17.14 49.68
C GLN A 23 -0.03 -18.23 49.41
N ALA A 24 0.19 -19.09 48.42
CA ALA A 24 -0.70 -20.22 48.15
C ALA A 24 -0.75 -21.26 49.30
N LYS A 25 0.33 -21.43 50.07
CA LYS A 25 0.34 -22.28 51.27
C LYS A 25 -0.44 -21.64 52.41
N LEU A 26 -0.28 -20.34 52.61
CA LEU A 26 -1.03 -19.58 53.62
C LEU A 26 -2.52 -19.59 53.28
N ASP A 27 -2.89 -19.30 52.03
CA ASP A 27 -4.29 -19.32 51.60
C ASP A 27 -4.95 -20.68 51.87
N ARG A 28 -4.22 -21.77 51.65
CA ARG A 28 -4.70 -23.13 51.94
C ARG A 28 -4.85 -23.40 53.44
N LEU A 29 -3.98 -22.82 54.27
CA LEU A 29 -4.08 -22.89 55.74
C LEU A 29 -5.32 -22.15 56.25
N TRP A 30 -5.64 -21.02 55.62
CA TRP A 30 -6.76 -20.15 55.97
C TRP A 30 -8.07 -20.49 55.22
N GLY A 31 -8.10 -21.60 54.46
CA GLY A 31 -9.32 -22.06 53.78
C GLY A 31 -9.75 -21.24 52.57
N PHE A 32 -8.88 -20.40 52.00
CA PHE A 32 -9.19 -19.67 50.78
C PHE A 32 -9.02 -20.56 49.55
N ASP A 33 -10.12 -20.77 48.83
CA ASP A 33 -10.08 -21.49 47.57
C ASP A 33 -9.34 -20.72 46.47
N PRO A 34 -8.57 -21.41 45.60
CA PRO A 34 -7.88 -20.77 44.51
C PRO A 34 -8.89 -20.21 43.51
N LYS A 35 -8.75 -18.92 43.17
CA LYS A 35 -9.64 -18.27 42.20
C LYS A 35 -9.55 -19.00 40.86
N PRO A 36 -10.68 -19.41 40.25
CA PRO A 36 -10.66 -20.06 38.95
C PRO A 36 -10.06 -19.08 37.93
N ILE A 37 -9.03 -19.53 37.20
CA ILE A 37 -8.51 -18.77 36.07
C ILE A 37 -9.67 -18.60 35.09
N LYS A 38 -10.14 -17.36 34.90
CA LYS A 38 -11.11 -17.05 33.85
C LYS A 38 -10.48 -17.50 32.55
N SER A 39 -10.93 -18.63 32.01
CA SER A 39 -10.51 -19.05 30.68
C SER A 39 -10.95 -17.93 29.77
N ARG A 40 -9.98 -17.28 29.12
CA ARG A 40 -10.27 -16.27 28.13
C ARG A 40 -10.98 -17.03 27.02
N ARG A 41 -12.32 -17.09 27.08
CA ARG A 41 -13.15 -17.67 26.02
C ARG A 41 -12.65 -16.99 24.77
N ARG A 42 -12.00 -17.76 23.88
CA ARG A 42 -11.66 -17.25 22.56
C ARG A 42 -13.00 -16.87 21.98
N ALA A 43 -13.26 -15.57 21.84
CA ALA A 43 -14.44 -15.08 21.15
C ALA A 43 -14.45 -15.81 19.80
N SER A 44 -15.41 -16.73 19.63
CA SER A 44 -15.61 -17.33 18.32
C SER A 44 -15.93 -16.15 17.40
N LYS A 45 -15.27 -16.07 16.25
CA LYS A 45 -15.52 -15.04 15.24
C LYS A 45 -16.91 -15.18 14.58
N ASN A 46 -17.80 -15.97 15.16
CA ASN A 46 -19.14 -16.21 14.70
C ASN A 46 -20.07 -15.39 15.58
N GLY A 47 -19.99 -14.06 15.45
CA GLY A 47 -21.11 -13.21 15.83
C GLY A 47 -22.33 -13.58 14.96
N PRO A 48 -23.56 -13.28 15.40
CA PRO A 48 -24.74 -13.56 14.60
C PRO A 48 -24.60 -12.84 13.26
N HIS A 49 -24.54 -13.63 12.18
CA HIS A 49 -24.66 -13.12 10.82
C HIS A 49 -25.96 -12.31 10.75
N ARG A 50 -25.86 -10.98 10.69
CA ARG A 50 -26.96 -10.17 10.16
C ARG A 50 -27.21 -10.71 8.76
N LYS A 51 -28.41 -11.25 8.53
CA LYS A 51 -28.91 -11.63 7.21
C LYS A 51 -29.04 -10.36 6.39
N ASN A 52 -27.93 -9.90 5.82
CA ASN A 52 -28.00 -8.98 4.70
C ASN A 52 -28.44 -9.86 3.54
N GLU A 53 -29.69 -9.70 3.12
CA GLU A 53 -30.21 -10.27 1.89
C GLU A 53 -29.16 -10.08 0.81
N SER A 54 -28.61 -11.20 0.33
CA SER A 54 -27.64 -11.21 -0.75
C SER A 54 -28.40 -10.84 -2.02
N LEU A 55 -28.55 -9.53 -2.24
CA LEU A 55 -28.87 -9.02 -3.56
C LEU A 55 -27.76 -9.52 -4.49
N ASP A 56 -28.15 -10.42 -5.38
CA ASP A 56 -27.31 -11.08 -6.37
C ASP A 56 -26.48 -10.02 -7.09
N ALA A 57 -25.19 -10.25 -7.31
CA ALA A 57 -24.26 -9.20 -7.74
C ALA A 57 -24.74 -8.50 -9.03
N LYS A 58 -25.45 -9.23 -9.89
CA LYS A 58 -26.10 -8.73 -11.11
C LYS A 58 -27.16 -7.66 -10.83
N SER A 59 -28.03 -7.88 -9.84
CA SER A 59 -29.09 -6.94 -9.47
C SER A 59 -28.56 -5.60 -8.93
N LYS A 60 -27.37 -5.59 -8.31
CA LYS A 60 -26.71 -4.35 -7.88
C LYS A 60 -26.13 -3.56 -9.04
N VAL A 61 -25.61 -4.27 -10.04
CA VAL A 61 -25.05 -3.69 -11.26
C VAL A 61 -26.18 -3.08 -12.10
N GLU A 62 -27.29 -3.81 -12.28
CA GLU A 62 -28.47 -3.31 -12.98
C GLU A 62 -29.08 -2.07 -12.32
N LYS A 63 -29.16 -2.04 -10.97
CA LYS A 63 -29.61 -0.84 -10.25
C LYS A 63 -28.66 0.35 -10.41
N ALA A 64 -27.35 0.10 -10.48
CA ALA A 64 -26.36 1.15 -10.70
C ALA A 64 -26.43 1.73 -12.11
N PHE A 65 -26.63 0.89 -13.13
CA PHE A 65 -26.84 1.34 -14.51
C PHE A 65 -28.17 2.08 -14.68
N ALA A 66 -29.27 1.57 -14.11
CA ALA A 66 -30.55 2.26 -14.14
C ALA A 66 -30.51 3.63 -13.44
N SER A 67 -29.69 3.80 -12.39
CA SER A 67 -29.48 5.10 -11.76
C SER A 67 -28.58 6.05 -12.55
N LEU A 68 -27.81 5.55 -13.51
CA LEU A 68 -26.98 6.35 -14.41
C LEU A 68 -27.79 6.85 -15.60
N ASP A 69 -28.58 5.97 -16.22
CA ASP A 69 -29.47 6.33 -17.34
C ASP A 69 -30.51 7.38 -16.90
N ALA A 70 -31.04 7.28 -15.68
CA ALA A 70 -31.97 8.26 -15.12
C ALA A 70 -31.36 9.66 -14.87
N VAL A 71 -30.03 9.77 -14.85
CA VAL A 71 -29.33 11.07 -14.73
C VAL A 71 -29.12 11.69 -16.11
N GLU A 72 -28.92 10.88 -17.15
CA GLU A 72 -28.75 11.35 -18.53
C GLU A 72 -30.03 12.00 -19.08
N ASP A 73 -31.21 11.46 -18.75
CA ASP A 73 -32.52 12.03 -19.12
C ASP A 73 -32.85 13.39 -18.45
N SER A 74 -32.07 13.80 -17.44
CA SER A 74 -32.27 15.08 -16.74
C SER A 74 -31.28 16.19 -17.15
N THR A 75 -30.37 15.89 -18.07
CA THR A 75 -29.32 16.83 -18.53
C THR A 75 -29.47 17.29 -19.99
N ASP A 76 -30.67 17.19 -20.55
CA ASP A 76 -31.02 17.77 -21.85
C ASP A 76 -31.59 19.20 -21.70
N VAL A 77 -30.82 20.12 -21.13
CA VAL A 77 -31.09 21.57 -21.24
C VAL A 77 -29.77 22.35 -21.34
N GLU A 78 -29.61 23.01 -22.49
CA GLU A 78 -28.69 24.13 -22.80
C GLU A 78 -27.21 23.83 -23.02
N GLN A 79 -26.92 23.15 -24.14
CA GLN A 79 -25.70 23.46 -24.90
C GLN A 79 -25.92 24.77 -25.68
N LYS A 80 -25.59 25.89 -25.03
CA LYS A 80 -25.38 27.16 -25.73
C LYS A 80 -24.16 26.98 -26.62
N ALA A 81 -24.40 26.93 -27.93
CA ALA A 81 -23.39 26.92 -28.98
C ALA A 81 -22.32 28.00 -28.68
N GLN A 82 -21.13 27.55 -28.29
CA GLN A 82 -19.94 28.37 -28.33
C GLN A 82 -19.40 28.26 -29.75
N GLU A 83 -19.62 29.33 -30.50
CA GLU A 83 -18.99 29.60 -31.78
C GLU A 83 -17.47 29.39 -31.64
N ALA A 84 -16.93 28.41 -32.38
CA ALA A 84 -15.50 28.24 -32.52
C ALA A 84 -14.93 29.48 -33.22
N PRO A 85 -13.95 30.20 -32.65
CA PRO A 85 -13.30 31.28 -33.38
C PRO A 85 -12.49 30.67 -34.53
N THR A 86 -12.84 31.07 -35.74
CA THR A 86 -12.21 30.73 -37.03
C THR A 86 -10.75 31.25 -37.17
N SER A 87 -10.05 31.52 -36.08
CA SER A 87 -8.74 32.18 -36.06
C SER A 87 -7.54 31.23 -35.86
N THR A 88 -7.74 29.92 -35.82
CA THR A 88 -6.65 28.97 -35.52
C THR A 88 -5.68 28.77 -36.70
N LYS A 89 -6.14 28.89 -37.95
CA LYS A 89 -5.32 28.58 -39.13
C LYS A 89 -4.22 29.61 -39.43
N GLU A 90 -4.46 30.90 -39.18
CA GLU A 90 -3.45 31.96 -39.41
C GLU A 90 -2.36 32.01 -38.33
N ARG A 91 -2.59 31.37 -37.17
CA ARG A 91 -1.69 31.40 -36.01
C ARG A 91 -0.69 30.24 -35.98
N GLU A 92 -0.76 29.32 -36.94
CA GLU A 92 0.12 28.15 -37.05
C GLU A 92 1.39 28.44 -37.86
N GLU A 93 1.35 29.41 -38.78
CA GLU A 93 2.42 29.66 -39.75
C GLU A 93 3.64 30.42 -39.19
N HIS A 94 3.54 30.98 -37.98
CA HIS A 94 4.63 31.74 -37.31
C HIS A 94 5.07 31.14 -35.96
N ARG A 95 4.80 29.86 -35.71
CA ARG A 95 5.14 29.24 -34.41
C ARG A 95 6.61 28.86 -34.32
N LYS A 96 7.21 29.17 -33.17
CA LYS A 96 8.56 28.72 -32.85
C LYS A 96 8.50 27.25 -32.44
N PRO A 97 9.42 26.37 -32.89
CA PRO A 97 9.34 24.92 -32.67
C PRO A 97 9.29 24.46 -31.20
N TRP A 98 9.61 25.33 -30.25
CA TRP A 98 9.66 25.03 -28.82
C TRP A 98 8.44 25.53 -28.04
N GLU A 99 7.51 26.22 -28.70
CA GLU A 99 6.30 26.73 -28.06
C GLU A 99 5.23 25.61 -28.06
N PRO A 100 4.65 25.27 -26.89
CA PRO A 100 3.64 24.21 -26.83
C PRO A 100 2.37 24.63 -27.57
N ASP A 101 1.71 23.67 -28.24
CA ASP A 101 0.48 23.94 -28.97
C ASP A 101 -0.62 24.50 -28.04
N PRO A 102 -1.34 25.56 -28.46
CA PRO A 102 -2.34 26.23 -27.62
C PRO A 102 -3.48 25.30 -27.22
N GLU A 103 -3.88 24.38 -28.10
CA GLU A 103 -4.87 23.34 -27.80
C GLU A 103 -4.38 22.40 -26.68
N VAL A 104 -3.09 22.03 -26.70
CA VAL A 104 -2.47 21.21 -25.66
C VAL A 104 -2.36 22.00 -24.36
N GLU A 105 -2.14 23.31 -24.41
CA GLU A 105 -2.15 24.17 -23.23
C GLU A 105 -3.55 24.28 -22.61
N GLU A 106 -4.59 24.43 -23.41
CA GLU A 106 -5.98 24.46 -22.96
C GLU A 106 -6.39 23.13 -22.32
N GLN A 107 -6.09 22.01 -22.98
CA GLN A 107 -6.30 20.67 -22.40
C GLN A 107 -5.54 20.49 -21.09
N ARG A 108 -4.28 20.99 -20.99
CA ARG A 108 -3.51 20.96 -19.74
C ARG A 108 -4.14 21.80 -18.64
N LYS A 109 -4.75 22.95 -18.98
CA LYS A 109 -5.45 23.81 -18.01
C LYS A 109 -6.71 23.11 -17.49
N LEU A 110 -7.53 22.56 -18.38
CA LEU A 110 -8.73 21.79 -18.04
C LEU A 110 -8.39 20.56 -17.17
N PHE A 111 -7.35 19.82 -17.54
CA PHE A 111 -6.88 18.69 -16.74
C PHE A 111 -6.43 19.11 -15.33
N LYS A 112 -5.73 20.25 -15.19
CA LYS A 112 -5.32 20.76 -13.88
C LYS A 112 -6.51 21.22 -13.04
N GLN A 113 -7.55 21.80 -13.65
CA GLN A 113 -8.76 22.23 -12.96
C GLN A 113 -9.55 21.02 -12.44
N THR A 114 -9.86 20.07 -13.32
CA THR A 114 -10.57 18.82 -12.96
C THR A 114 -9.85 18.04 -11.85
N VAL A 115 -8.53 17.91 -11.91
CA VAL A 115 -7.75 17.26 -10.85
C VAL A 115 -7.84 18.01 -9.51
N LYS A 116 -7.86 19.36 -9.54
CA LYS A 116 -8.01 20.17 -8.32
C LYS A 116 -9.41 20.01 -7.72
N GLU A 117 -10.45 19.97 -8.54
CA GLU A 117 -11.84 19.75 -8.12
C GLU A 117 -12.03 18.36 -7.52
N LEU A 118 -11.50 17.33 -8.17
CA LEU A 118 -11.50 15.97 -7.60
C LEU A 118 -10.77 15.93 -6.27
N HIS A 119 -9.63 16.63 -6.14
CA HIS A 119 -8.90 16.69 -4.89
C HIS A 119 -9.67 17.42 -3.79
N SER A 120 -10.29 18.58 -4.09
CA SER A 120 -11.08 19.33 -3.10
C SER A 120 -12.29 18.54 -2.63
N PHE A 121 -12.89 17.73 -3.51
CA PHE A 121 -13.98 16.82 -3.15
C PHE A 121 -13.49 15.61 -2.33
N VAL A 122 -12.49 14.87 -2.81
CA VAL A 122 -12.08 13.60 -2.18
C VAL A 122 -11.30 13.80 -0.89
N TYR A 123 -10.37 14.76 -0.85
CA TYR A 123 -9.42 14.88 0.25
C TYR A 123 -10.07 15.08 1.63
N PRO A 124 -11.08 15.95 1.82
CA PRO A 124 -11.76 16.11 3.10
C PRO A 124 -12.40 14.81 3.61
N HIS A 125 -12.91 13.98 2.70
CA HIS A 125 -13.60 12.73 3.03
C HIS A 125 -12.68 11.52 3.19
N LEU A 126 -11.37 11.66 2.94
CA LEU A 126 -10.41 10.59 3.19
C LEU A 126 -10.21 10.33 4.68
N ASP A 127 -10.05 9.04 5.02
CA ASP A 127 -9.62 8.60 6.34
C ASP A 127 -8.29 9.24 6.75
N PRO A 128 -8.03 9.47 8.05
CA PRO A 128 -6.76 10.04 8.52
C PRO A 128 -5.52 9.22 8.08
N ILE A 129 -5.67 7.91 7.94
CA ILE A 129 -4.59 7.02 7.47
C ILE A 129 -4.35 7.24 5.97
N ALA A 130 -5.42 7.32 5.18
CA ALA A 130 -5.35 7.58 3.74
C ALA A 130 -4.79 8.98 3.45
N LYS A 131 -5.22 10.00 4.19
CA LYS A 131 -4.66 11.38 4.14
C LYS A 131 -3.15 11.37 4.33
N ARG A 132 -2.65 10.71 5.38
CA ARG A 132 -1.21 10.56 5.62
C ARG A 132 -0.48 9.84 4.49
N GLN A 133 -1.07 8.81 3.91
CA GLN A 133 -0.46 8.10 2.77
C GLN A 133 -0.38 9.00 1.54
N TYR A 134 -1.44 9.76 1.26
CA TYR A 134 -1.47 10.74 0.19
C TYR A 134 -0.42 11.84 0.39
N ASP A 135 -0.38 12.45 1.58
CA ASP A 135 0.58 13.51 1.89
C ASP A 135 2.03 13.02 1.77
N ASN A 136 2.31 11.80 2.22
CA ASN A 136 3.62 11.17 2.05
C ASN A 136 3.94 10.93 0.57
N ALA A 137 2.99 10.45 -0.23
CA ALA A 137 3.19 10.23 -1.66
C ALA A 137 3.43 11.55 -2.41
N LYS A 138 2.66 12.60 -2.08
CA LYS A 138 2.84 13.96 -2.59
C LYS A 138 4.24 14.49 -2.26
N LEU A 139 4.69 14.32 -1.02
CA LEU A 139 6.02 14.73 -0.57
C LEU A 139 7.12 14.03 -1.38
N VAL A 140 7.00 12.71 -1.61
CA VAL A 140 7.97 11.94 -2.43
C VAL A 140 7.97 12.41 -3.88
N ALA A 141 6.81 12.67 -4.47
CA ALA A 141 6.69 13.16 -5.83
C ALA A 141 7.37 14.53 -6.02
N LEU A 142 7.30 15.38 -4.99
CA LEU A 142 8.03 16.65 -4.92
C LEU A 142 9.53 16.50 -4.60
N GLY A 143 10.04 15.27 -4.49
CA GLY A 143 11.45 14.97 -4.24
C GLY A 143 11.86 14.99 -2.75
N GLY A 144 10.91 15.17 -1.83
CA GLY A 144 11.20 15.14 -0.40
C GLY A 144 11.36 13.71 0.15
N LYS A 145 11.79 13.61 1.42
CA LYS A 145 11.96 12.34 2.14
C LYS A 145 10.83 12.13 3.15
N VAL A 146 10.23 10.95 3.15
CA VAL A 146 9.20 10.55 4.13
C VAL A 146 9.84 10.21 5.48
N ALA A 147 9.11 10.48 6.57
CA ALA A 147 9.52 10.11 7.91
C ALA A 147 9.89 8.62 8.00
N HIS A 148 11.01 8.34 8.67
CA HIS A 148 11.48 6.97 8.80
C HIS A 148 10.55 6.18 9.74
N ASN A 149 10.32 4.91 9.41
CA ASN A 149 9.65 4.00 10.33
C ASN A 149 10.46 3.93 11.64
N ARG A 150 9.73 3.84 12.77
CA ARG A 150 10.36 3.67 14.09
C ARG A 150 11.26 2.44 14.08
N LYS A 151 12.40 2.52 14.79
CA LYS A 151 13.32 1.40 14.95
C LYS A 151 12.56 0.25 15.60
N MET A 152 12.64 -0.93 14.99
CA MET A 152 11.96 -2.14 15.45
C MET A 152 12.99 -3.21 15.81
N PRO A 153 12.66 -4.15 16.73
CA PRO A 153 13.52 -5.28 17.04
C PRO A 153 13.84 -6.11 15.79
N TYR A 154 15.06 -6.62 15.71
CA TYR A 154 15.55 -7.33 14.52
C TYR A 154 14.72 -8.58 14.19
N SER A 155 14.31 -9.34 15.21
CA SER A 155 13.48 -10.53 15.06
C SER A 155 12.14 -10.22 14.36
N GLU A 156 11.44 -9.19 14.83
CA GLU A 156 10.19 -8.73 14.23
C GLU A 156 10.38 -8.23 12.80
N PHE A 157 11.47 -7.50 12.55
CA PHE A 157 11.78 -6.99 11.22
C PHE A 157 11.95 -8.14 10.22
N MET A 158 12.68 -9.18 10.64
CA MET A 158 12.88 -10.38 9.84
C MET A 158 11.58 -11.14 9.61
N GLN A 159 10.70 -11.23 10.60
CA GLN A 159 9.38 -11.84 10.43
C GLN A 159 8.51 -11.07 9.43
N ARG A 160 8.43 -9.74 9.55
CA ARG A 160 7.63 -8.89 8.64
C ARG A 160 8.16 -8.95 7.21
N SER A 161 9.48 -8.89 7.04
CA SER A 161 10.10 -8.99 5.72
C SER A 161 9.88 -10.36 5.06
N LYS A 162 9.95 -11.46 5.83
CA LYS A 162 9.60 -12.80 5.32
C LYS A 162 8.13 -12.91 4.95
N ALA A 163 7.22 -12.37 5.76
CA ALA A 163 5.79 -12.37 5.46
C ALA A 163 5.47 -11.59 4.17
N LEU A 164 6.09 -10.43 3.98
CA LEU A 164 5.94 -9.63 2.77
C LEU A 164 6.43 -10.40 1.52
N LYS A 165 7.61 -11.03 1.59
CA LYS A 165 8.12 -11.86 0.49
C LYS A 165 7.18 -12.98 0.11
N ARG A 166 6.67 -13.72 1.09
CA ARG A 166 5.69 -14.81 0.87
C ARG A 166 4.42 -14.30 0.19
N ASN A 167 3.92 -13.13 0.58
CA ASN A 167 2.73 -12.57 -0.06
C ASN A 167 3.01 -12.17 -1.52
N VAL A 168 4.18 -11.60 -1.81
CA VAL A 168 4.58 -11.27 -3.18
C VAL A 168 4.75 -12.54 -4.02
N GLU A 169 5.33 -13.60 -3.46
CA GLU A 169 5.48 -14.90 -4.14
C GLU A 169 4.12 -15.52 -4.45
N LYS A 170 3.20 -15.56 -3.48
CA LYS A 170 1.82 -16.04 -3.68
C LYS A 170 1.10 -15.26 -4.77
N ASN A 171 1.21 -13.94 -4.77
CA ASN A 171 0.57 -13.11 -5.80
C ASN A 171 1.15 -13.42 -7.19
N LYS A 172 2.47 -13.65 -7.30
CA LYS A 172 3.09 -14.06 -8.56
C LYS A 172 2.64 -15.45 -9.02
N GLU A 173 2.44 -16.37 -8.10
CA GLU A 173 1.89 -17.70 -8.41
C GLU A 173 0.46 -17.60 -8.95
N LEU A 174 -0.38 -16.77 -8.31
CA LEU A 174 -1.74 -16.48 -8.78
C LEU A 174 -1.74 -15.82 -10.17
N GLU A 175 -0.87 -14.84 -10.40
CA GLU A 175 -0.70 -14.21 -11.72
C GLU A 175 -0.33 -15.22 -12.80
N LYS A 176 0.56 -16.18 -12.48
CA LYS A 176 0.95 -17.26 -13.41
C LYS A 176 -0.21 -18.21 -13.70
N GLN A 177 -0.97 -18.59 -12.67
CA GLN A 177 -2.14 -19.47 -12.81
C GLN A 177 -3.23 -18.84 -13.66
N LEU A 178 -3.47 -17.53 -13.48
CA LEU A 178 -4.49 -16.78 -14.19
C LEU A 178 -4.03 -16.29 -15.58
N GLY A 179 -2.72 -16.27 -15.84
CA GLY A 179 -2.15 -15.72 -17.07
C GLY A 179 -2.27 -14.20 -17.19
N VAL A 180 -2.55 -13.49 -16.10
CA VAL A 180 -2.79 -12.04 -16.06
C VAL A 180 -1.78 -11.36 -15.13
N LYS A 181 -1.31 -10.17 -15.51
CA LYS A 181 -0.52 -9.29 -14.63
C LYS A 181 -1.47 -8.41 -13.83
N LEU A 182 -1.68 -8.74 -12.56
CA LEU A 182 -2.61 -8.02 -11.68
C LEU A 182 -1.93 -6.86 -10.95
N PHE A 183 -0.67 -7.01 -10.57
CA PHE A 183 0.05 -6.05 -9.76
C PHE A 183 1.17 -5.37 -10.53
N LYS A 184 1.19 -4.03 -10.51
CA LYS A 184 2.33 -3.24 -11.00
C LYS A 184 3.58 -3.46 -10.12
N ASP A 185 3.38 -3.77 -8.84
CA ASP A 185 4.44 -3.93 -7.85
C ASP A 185 4.93 -5.38 -7.72
N THR A 186 5.95 -5.73 -8.51
CA THR A 186 6.56 -7.09 -8.50
C THR A 186 7.54 -7.33 -7.33
N LYS A 187 7.91 -6.27 -6.59
CA LYS A 187 9.05 -6.26 -5.65
C LYS A 187 8.67 -5.85 -4.23
N GLY A 188 7.38 -5.76 -3.92
CA GLY A 188 6.91 -5.46 -2.56
C GLY A 188 6.89 -3.96 -2.22
N GLY A 189 6.73 -3.10 -3.23
CA GLY A 189 6.58 -1.64 -3.10
C GLY A 189 7.70 -0.83 -3.75
N ALA A 190 7.41 0.45 -4.01
CA ALA A 190 8.31 1.40 -4.70
C ALA A 190 9.70 1.49 -4.05
N ARG A 191 9.77 1.55 -2.71
CA ARG A 191 11.04 1.64 -1.97
C ARG A 191 11.94 0.42 -2.19
N PHE A 192 11.38 -0.79 -2.17
CA PHE A 192 12.17 -2.00 -2.41
C PHE A 192 12.64 -2.07 -3.87
N ALA A 193 11.79 -1.65 -4.81
CA ALA A 193 12.17 -1.54 -6.22
C ALA A 193 13.33 -0.54 -6.42
N GLU A 194 13.30 0.62 -5.77
CA GLU A 194 14.40 1.60 -5.81
C GLU A 194 15.70 1.07 -5.20
N ILE A 195 15.62 0.42 -4.02
CA ILE A 195 16.78 -0.17 -3.37
C ILE A 195 17.43 -1.20 -4.30
N GLU A 196 16.63 -2.05 -4.95
CA GLU A 196 17.15 -3.06 -5.88
C GLU A 196 17.72 -2.44 -7.16
N LYS A 197 17.06 -1.42 -7.74
CA LYS A 197 17.62 -0.64 -8.86
C LYS A 197 18.98 -0.06 -8.48
N ARG A 198 19.12 0.47 -7.27
CA ARG A 198 20.38 1.03 -6.76
C ARG A 198 21.45 -0.04 -6.53
N LYS A 199 21.07 -1.24 -6.06
CA LYS A 199 21.97 -2.40 -5.96
C LYS A 199 22.47 -2.85 -7.33
N ARG A 200 21.57 -3.05 -8.30
CA ARG A 200 21.93 -3.41 -9.68
C ARG A 200 22.85 -2.38 -10.32
N LYS A 201 22.57 -1.07 -10.17
CA LYS A 201 23.47 -0.01 -10.63
C LYS A 201 24.86 -0.09 -9.99
N ARG A 202 24.93 -0.38 -8.68
CA ARG A 202 26.22 -0.56 -7.99
C ARG A 202 26.97 -1.80 -8.47
N GLU A 203 26.27 -2.91 -8.68
CA GLU A 203 26.86 -4.15 -9.22
C GLU A 203 27.36 -3.93 -10.64
N PHE A 204 26.55 -3.31 -11.51
CA PHE A 204 26.93 -2.92 -12.85
C PHE A 204 28.16 -1.98 -12.88
N ASN A 205 28.19 -0.97 -12.01
CA ASN A 205 29.35 -0.08 -11.88
C ASN A 205 30.58 -0.77 -11.28
N LYS A 206 30.42 -1.90 -10.58
CA LYS A 206 31.52 -2.73 -10.08
C LYS A 206 32.04 -3.68 -11.15
N SER A 207 31.16 -4.26 -11.96
CA SER A 207 31.49 -5.19 -13.04
C SER A 207 32.01 -4.51 -14.29
N ARG A 208 31.72 -3.20 -14.46
CA ARG A 208 32.32 -2.40 -15.52
C ARG A 208 33.86 -2.44 -15.43
N PRO A 209 34.55 -2.90 -16.49
CA PRO A 209 36.01 -2.89 -16.51
C PRO A 209 36.52 -1.45 -16.39
N LEU A 210 37.74 -1.27 -15.86
CA LEU A 210 38.34 0.07 -15.73
C LEU A 210 38.60 0.72 -17.10
N LEU A 211 38.82 -0.09 -18.13
CA LEU A 211 38.87 0.31 -19.52
C LEU A 211 37.84 -0.52 -20.27
N ASP A 212 36.79 0.13 -20.76
CA ASP A 212 35.83 -0.46 -21.69
C ASP A 212 36.13 0.12 -23.07
N TYR A 213 36.79 -0.64 -23.93
CA TYR A 213 37.29 -0.16 -25.24
C TYR A 213 36.16 0.09 -26.27
N GLY A 214 34.89 -0.13 -25.89
CA GLY A 214 33.71 0.13 -26.72
C GLY A 214 33.02 1.48 -26.48
N ASP A 215 33.41 2.24 -25.45
CA ASP A 215 32.79 3.53 -25.16
C ASP A 215 33.37 4.64 -26.07
N LYS A 216 32.67 4.94 -27.16
CA LYS A 216 32.98 6.04 -28.12
C LYS A 216 33.10 7.43 -27.47
N SER A 217 32.77 7.57 -26.20
CA SER A 217 32.83 8.85 -25.46
C SER A 217 34.23 9.22 -24.96
N GLY A 218 35.23 8.32 -24.97
CA GLY A 218 36.62 8.65 -24.57
C GLY A 218 36.82 9.11 -23.12
N VAL A 219 35.78 9.08 -22.27
CA VAL A 219 35.84 9.51 -20.87
C VAL A 219 36.13 8.30 -19.97
N TYR A 220 37.37 8.22 -19.47
CA TYR A 220 37.81 7.18 -18.54
C TYR A 220 37.63 7.62 -17.08
N TYR A 221 36.99 6.77 -16.27
CA TYR A 221 36.80 7.03 -14.83
C TYR A 221 37.85 6.29 -14.00
N ILE A 222 38.85 7.03 -13.49
CA ILE A 222 39.83 6.50 -12.55
C ILE A 222 39.16 6.35 -11.17
N LYS A 223 38.94 5.10 -10.72
CA LYS A 223 38.45 4.84 -9.35
C LYS A 223 39.56 5.13 -8.34
N ASN A 224 39.49 6.28 -7.68
CA ASN A 224 40.34 6.57 -6.52
C ASN A 224 40.02 5.58 -5.38
N LYS A 225 40.92 4.62 -5.11
CA LYS A 225 40.84 3.79 -3.90
C LYS A 225 40.97 4.72 -2.69
N LYS A 226 39.86 4.97 -1.97
CA LYS A 226 39.92 5.56 -0.63
C LYS A 226 40.81 4.67 0.23
N LYS A 227 42.00 5.16 0.60
CA LYS A 227 42.82 4.57 1.67
C LYS A 227 41.97 4.54 2.93
N ARG A 228 41.91 3.36 3.56
CA ARG A 228 41.26 3.16 4.86
C ARG A 228 42.07 3.82 5.95
#